data_AF-A0A2N6JZR7-F1
#
_entry.id   AF-A0A2N6JZR7-F1
#
_cell.length_a   1.000
_cell.length_b   1.000
_cell.length_c   1.000
_cell.angle_alpha   90.00
_cell.angle_beta   90.00
_cell.angle_gamma   90.00
#
_symmetry.space_group_name_H-M   'P 1'
#
loop_
_entity.id
_entity.type
_entity.pdbx_description
1 polymer ?
#
loop_
_entity_poly.entity_id
_entity_poly.type
_entity_poly.pdbx_seq_one_letter_code
_entity_poly.pdbx_strand_id
1 'polypeptide(L)'
;MVQYTLAQSPDIILTVPGKDSAKAREKAMDQLMQLMDEGKLPTELEDGFSAKQLIEVKEVSMDTNNGEDEITQAVQILSNLATLKLKVQDSRAEALEIRKQVDILFSDDSVTEEEITRLKEGFKVLKTFAQANLRYQEAKAKAEQARQILDRALKSADK
;
A
#
# COMPACT_ATOMS: atom_id res chain seq x y z
N MET A 1 -19.05 5.00 -17.93
CA MET A 1 -20.45 4.92 -17.46
C MET A 1 -20.69 6.17 -16.65
N VAL A 2 -21.93 6.65 -16.56
CA VAL A 2 -22.28 7.80 -15.71
C VAL A 2 -23.16 7.29 -14.57
N GLN A 3 -22.96 7.85 -13.38
CA GLN A 3 -23.70 7.48 -12.19
C GLN A 3 -24.53 8.66 -11.68
N TYR A 4 -25.71 8.35 -11.17
CA TYR A 4 -26.61 9.33 -10.58
C TYR A 4 -27.09 8.88 -9.22
N THR A 5 -27.39 9.84 -8.36
CA THR A 5 -27.98 9.60 -7.04
C THR A 5 -29.09 10.61 -6.74
N LEU A 6 -29.80 10.38 -5.64
CA LEU A 6 -30.89 11.21 -5.13
C LEU A 6 -30.39 12.04 -3.95
N ALA A 7 -30.76 13.33 -3.90
CA ALA A 7 -30.42 14.19 -2.77
C ALA A 7 -30.93 13.64 -1.42
N GLN A 8 -32.09 12.99 -1.45
CA GLN A 8 -32.77 12.43 -0.28
C GLN A 8 -32.29 11.02 0.07
N SER A 9 -31.54 10.36 -0.83
CA SER A 9 -31.07 8.97 -0.66
C SER A 9 -29.77 8.76 -1.42
N PRO A 10 -28.65 9.22 -0.84
CA PRO A 10 -27.32 9.08 -1.44
C PRO A 10 -26.90 7.61 -1.60
N ASP A 11 -27.56 6.67 -0.91
CA ASP A 11 -27.29 5.24 -0.99
C ASP A 11 -27.78 4.60 -2.30
N ILE A 12 -28.65 5.28 -3.05
CA ILE A 12 -29.16 4.79 -4.33
C ILE A 12 -28.26 5.29 -5.45
N ILE A 13 -27.58 4.36 -6.11
CA ILE A 13 -26.69 4.63 -7.25
C ILE A 13 -27.31 4.04 -8.52
N LEU A 14 -27.66 4.92 -9.46
CA LEU A 14 -28.21 4.58 -10.77
C LEU A 14 -27.10 4.66 -11.80
N THR A 15 -26.70 3.52 -12.37
CA THR A 15 -25.60 3.45 -13.35
C THR A 15 -26.13 3.32 -14.76
N VAL A 16 -25.76 4.26 -15.63
CA VAL A 16 -26.19 4.29 -17.04
C VAL A 16 -24.96 4.28 -17.96
N PRO A 17 -24.97 3.49 -19.06
CA PRO A 17 -23.89 3.53 -20.04
C PRO A 17 -23.90 4.87 -20.80
N GLY A 18 -22.75 5.55 -20.85
CA GLY A 18 -22.58 6.83 -21.55
C GLY A 18 -21.88 7.90 -20.70
N LYS A 19 -22.05 9.16 -21.11
CA LYS A 19 -21.64 10.39 -20.40
C LYS A 19 -22.89 11.14 -19.91
N ASP A 20 -22.73 12.07 -18.96
CA ASP A 20 -23.87 12.89 -18.50
C ASP A 20 -24.53 13.62 -19.67
N SER A 21 -25.82 13.37 -19.84
CA SER A 21 -26.66 13.95 -20.88
C SER A 21 -28.13 13.83 -20.48
N ALA A 22 -29.00 14.66 -21.07
CA ALA A 22 -30.44 14.58 -20.83
C ALA A 22 -30.97 13.14 -21.04
N LYS A 23 -30.50 12.47 -22.10
CA LYS A 23 -30.86 11.08 -22.44
C LYS A 23 -30.35 10.06 -21.41
N ALA A 24 -29.18 10.29 -20.82
CA ALA A 24 -28.64 9.41 -19.77
C ALA A 24 -29.43 9.56 -18.45
N ARG A 25 -29.86 10.79 -18.14
CA ARG A 25 -30.71 11.08 -16.98
C ARG A 25 -32.12 10.52 -17.14
N GLU A 26 -32.70 10.57 -18.33
CA GLU A 26 -33.98 9.90 -18.64
C GLU A 26 -33.87 8.38 -18.40
N LYS A 27 -32.80 7.74 -18.89
CA LYS A 27 -32.56 6.31 -18.62
C LYS A 27 -32.36 5.98 -17.14
N ALA A 28 -31.70 6.86 -16.39
CA ALA A 28 -31.56 6.70 -14.95
C ALA A 28 -32.92 6.82 -14.24
N MET A 29 -33.79 7.71 -14.73
CA MET A 29 -35.18 7.82 -14.26
C MET A 29 -35.96 6.54 -14.52
N ASP A 30 -35.81 5.92 -15.69
CA ASP A 30 -36.46 4.64 -16.00
C ASP A 30 -36.03 3.53 -15.03
N GLN A 31 -34.73 3.46 -14.70
CA GLN A 31 -34.21 2.54 -13.67
C GLN A 31 -34.76 2.86 -12.27
N LEU A 32 -34.91 4.13 -11.93
CA LEU A 32 -35.47 4.56 -10.66
C LEU A 32 -36.95 4.15 -10.53
N MET A 33 -37.74 4.35 -11.58
CA MET A 33 -39.14 3.91 -11.63
C MET A 33 -39.26 2.40 -11.47
N GLN A 34 -38.36 1.63 -12.10
CA GLN A 34 -38.31 0.18 -11.89
C GLN A 34 -38.01 -0.20 -10.43
N LEU A 35 -37.09 0.50 -9.76
CA LEU A 35 -36.79 0.26 -8.33
C LEU A 35 -37.96 0.63 -7.41
N MET A 36 -38.76 1.63 -7.79
CA MET A 36 -40.02 1.98 -7.10
C MET A 36 -41.06 0.85 -7.26
N ASP A 37 -41.24 0.35 -8.47
CA ASP A 37 -42.16 -0.77 -8.75
C ASP A 37 -41.75 -2.05 -8.02
N GLU A 38 -40.44 -2.27 -7.86
CA GLU A 38 -39.87 -3.39 -7.10
C GLU A 38 -39.93 -3.18 -5.56
N GLY A 39 -40.41 -2.03 -5.08
CA GLY A 39 -40.49 -1.70 -3.65
C GLY A 39 -39.11 -1.57 -2.97
N LYS A 40 -38.06 -1.34 -3.76
CA LYS A 40 -36.66 -1.22 -3.29
C LYS A 40 -36.23 0.22 -3.04
N LEU A 41 -37.13 1.18 -3.20
CA LEU A 41 -36.89 2.57 -2.85
C LEU A 41 -37.15 2.78 -1.35
N PRO A 42 -36.12 3.05 -0.52
CA PRO A 42 -36.26 3.20 0.92
C PRO A 42 -36.92 4.54 1.33
N THR A 43 -37.12 5.45 0.38
CA THR A 43 -37.62 6.82 0.59
C THR A 43 -38.62 7.20 -0.49
N GLU A 44 -39.57 8.05 -0.16
CA GLU A 44 -40.51 8.62 -1.13
C GLU A 44 -39.83 9.77 -1.90
N LEU A 45 -40.06 9.82 -3.21
CA LEU A 45 -39.59 10.94 -4.03
C LEU A 45 -40.47 12.18 -3.78
N GLU A 46 -39.88 13.37 -3.90
CA GLU A 46 -40.66 14.62 -3.85
C GLU A 46 -41.70 14.69 -4.98
N ASP A 47 -42.87 15.28 -4.69
CA ASP A 47 -43.92 15.46 -5.68
C ASP A 47 -43.41 16.32 -6.86
N GLY A 48 -43.54 15.79 -8.08
CA GLY A 48 -42.97 16.39 -9.29
C GLY A 48 -41.48 16.10 -9.55
N PHE A 49 -40.90 15.07 -8.91
CA PHE A 49 -39.51 14.65 -9.17
C PHE A 49 -39.25 14.39 -10.67
N SER A 50 -38.15 14.93 -11.19
CA SER A 50 -37.77 14.82 -12.61
C SER A 50 -36.30 14.44 -12.80
N ALA A 51 -35.97 13.89 -13.97
CA ALA A 51 -34.61 13.47 -14.35
C ALA A 51 -33.53 14.57 -14.19
N LYS A 52 -33.92 15.85 -14.15
CA LYS A 52 -33.01 16.99 -13.92
C LYS A 52 -32.54 17.09 -12.46
N GLN A 53 -33.32 16.57 -11.51
CA GLN A 53 -33.00 16.58 -10.08
C GLN A 53 -32.09 15.41 -9.67
N LEU A 54 -31.80 14.48 -10.58
CA LEU A 54 -30.74 13.50 -10.40
C LEU A 54 -29.40 14.23 -10.22
N ILE A 55 -28.71 13.91 -9.13
CA ILE A 55 -27.38 14.43 -8.87
C ILE A 55 -26.42 13.49 -9.60
N GLU A 56 -25.68 14.03 -10.57
CA GLU A 56 -24.55 13.30 -11.15
C GLU A 56 -23.56 13.02 -10.02
N VAL A 57 -23.38 11.74 -9.70
CA VAL A 57 -22.27 11.33 -8.87
C VAL A 57 -21.06 11.49 -9.77
N LYS A 58 -20.40 12.65 -9.64
CA LYS A 58 -19.02 12.78 -10.05
C LYS A 58 -18.22 11.90 -9.10
N GLU A 59 -18.22 10.60 -9.38
CA GLU A 59 -17.17 9.74 -8.90
C GLU A 59 -15.89 10.47 -9.25
N VAL A 60 -15.16 10.91 -8.22
CA VAL A 60 -13.72 11.06 -8.36
C VAL A 60 -13.31 9.67 -8.80
N SER A 61 -13.10 9.51 -10.10
CA SER A 61 -12.84 8.23 -10.72
C SER A 61 -11.72 7.56 -9.94
N MET A 62 -12.07 6.58 -9.11
CA MET A 62 -11.09 5.69 -8.48
C MET A 62 -10.47 4.74 -9.51
N ASP A 63 -10.75 4.94 -10.80
CA ASP A 63 -10.22 4.17 -11.92
C ASP A 63 -9.00 4.80 -12.61
N THR A 64 -8.39 5.86 -12.05
CA THR A 64 -7.18 6.46 -12.66
C THR A 64 -5.88 6.38 -11.86
N ASN A 65 -5.81 5.75 -10.69
CA ASN A 65 -4.54 5.75 -9.94
C ASN A 65 -4.07 4.42 -9.32
N ASN A 66 -4.79 3.31 -9.45
CA ASN A 66 -4.33 2.07 -8.77
C ASN A 66 -2.91 1.64 -9.24
N GLY A 67 -2.62 1.78 -10.54
CA GLY A 67 -1.29 1.48 -11.09
C GLY A 67 -0.20 2.49 -10.73
N GLU A 68 -0.51 3.80 -10.76
CA GLU A 68 0.46 4.85 -10.37
C GLU A 68 0.73 4.85 -8.87
N ASP A 69 -0.29 4.57 -8.05
CA ASP A 69 -0.18 4.40 -6.61
C ASP A 69 0.60 3.12 -6.28
N GLU A 70 0.39 2.01 -6.99
CA GLU A 70 1.19 0.78 -6.87
C GLU A 70 2.67 1.02 -7.22
N ILE A 71 2.95 1.78 -8.29
CA ILE A 71 4.32 2.17 -8.67
C ILE A 71 4.96 3.05 -7.57
N THR A 72 4.20 4.03 -7.05
CA THR A 72 4.67 4.92 -5.98
C THR A 72 5.01 4.13 -4.72
N GLN A 73 4.13 3.19 -4.33
CA GLN A 73 4.39 2.29 -3.20
C GLN A 73 5.60 1.38 -3.45
N ALA A 74 5.74 0.84 -4.66
CA ALA A 74 6.88 0.01 -5.03
C ALA A 74 8.21 0.76 -4.89
N VAL A 75 8.29 2.00 -5.40
CA VAL A 75 9.49 2.85 -5.26
C VAL A 75 9.78 3.16 -3.78
N GLN A 76 8.76 3.43 -2.97
CA GLN A 76 8.93 3.68 -1.54
C GLN A 76 9.50 2.44 -0.80
N ILE A 77 9.00 1.25 -1.13
CA ILE A 77 9.50 -0.02 -0.56
C ILE A 77 10.97 -0.22 -0.95
N LEU A 78 11.34 0.02 -2.21
CA LEU A 78 12.71 -0.08 -2.69
C LEU A 78 13.65 0.95 -2.02
N SER A 79 13.17 2.18 -1.82
CA SER A 79 13.90 3.24 -1.11
C SER A 79 14.16 2.87 0.36
N ASN A 80 13.14 2.33 1.04
CA ASN A 80 13.27 1.81 2.39
C ASN A 80 14.30 0.65 2.44
N LEU A 81 14.27 -0.26 1.47
CA LEU A 81 15.27 -1.33 1.36
C LEU A 81 16.69 -0.77 1.20
N ALA A 82 16.88 0.23 0.34
CA ALA A 82 18.18 0.86 0.13
C ALA A 82 18.73 1.48 1.42
N THR A 83 17.89 2.18 2.18
CA THR A 83 18.25 2.77 3.47
C THR A 83 18.64 1.70 4.50
N LEU A 84 17.87 0.60 4.57
CA LEU A 84 18.18 -0.52 5.44
C LEU A 84 19.48 -1.22 5.03
N LYS A 85 19.73 -1.38 3.73
CA LYS A 85 20.96 -1.97 3.20
C LYS A 85 22.19 -1.18 3.64
N LEU A 86 22.14 0.14 3.54
CA LEU A 86 23.22 1.03 3.98
C LEU A 86 23.48 0.88 5.48
N LYS A 87 22.42 0.92 6.30
CA LYS A 87 22.54 0.76 7.76
C LYS A 87 23.14 -0.59 8.19
N VAL A 88 22.79 -1.66 7.48
CA VAL A 88 23.39 -2.99 7.71
C VAL A 88 24.85 -2.99 7.27
N GLN A 89 25.18 -2.37 6.14
CA GLN A 89 26.54 -2.30 5.60
C GLN A 89 27.49 -1.56 6.55
N ASP A 90 27.06 -0.41 7.10
CA ASP A 90 27.87 0.43 7.97
C ASP A 90 28.33 -0.28 9.24
N SER A 91 27.47 -1.14 9.81
CA SER A 91 27.76 -1.86 11.06
C SER A 91 28.25 -3.29 10.85
N ARG A 92 28.35 -3.76 9.60
CA ARG A 92 28.63 -5.17 9.28
C ARG A 92 30.01 -5.63 9.72
N ALA A 93 31.04 -4.84 9.41
CA ALA A 93 32.42 -5.24 9.67
C ALA A 93 32.67 -5.38 11.17
N GLU A 94 32.31 -4.33 11.92
CA GLU A 94 32.45 -4.27 13.37
C GLU A 94 31.63 -5.36 14.08
N ALA A 95 30.36 -5.56 13.68
CA ALA A 95 29.52 -6.59 14.27
C ALA A 95 30.05 -8.01 14.01
N LEU A 96 30.63 -8.28 12.84
CA LEU A 96 31.23 -9.59 12.54
C LEU A 96 32.51 -9.84 13.32
N GLU A 97 33.26 -8.80 13.63
CA GLU A 97 34.45 -8.90 14.49
C GLU A 97 34.06 -9.22 15.93
N ILE A 98 33.10 -8.48 16.49
CA ILE A 98 32.56 -8.74 17.83
C ILE A 98 31.93 -10.14 17.91
N ARG A 99 31.22 -10.58 16.87
CA ARG A 99 30.63 -11.93 16.80
C ARG A 99 31.68 -13.03 16.94
N LYS A 100 32.92 -12.83 16.46
CA LYS A 100 34.01 -13.79 16.67
C LYS A 100 34.51 -13.78 18.11
N GLN A 101 34.54 -12.61 18.77
CA GLN A 101 34.92 -12.50 20.17
C GLN A 101 33.89 -13.17 21.10
N VAL A 102 32.63 -13.30 20.67
CA VAL A 102 31.61 -14.06 21.42
C VAL A 102 32.03 -15.52 21.62
N ASP A 103 32.78 -16.11 20.68
CA ASP A 103 33.23 -17.51 20.78
C ASP A 103 34.14 -17.74 22.00
N ILE A 104 34.80 -16.70 22.52
CA ILE A 104 35.62 -16.74 23.74
C ILE A 104 34.77 -17.12 24.96
N LEU A 105 33.49 -16.75 25.00
CA LEU A 105 32.59 -17.14 26.09
C LEU A 105 32.26 -18.62 26.12
N PHE A 106 32.56 -19.33 25.03
CA PHE A 106 32.30 -20.76 24.85
C PHE A 106 33.58 -21.59 24.81
N SER A 107 34.76 -20.98 24.97
CA SER A 107 36.02 -21.72 25.11
C SER A 107 36.32 -22.02 26.57
N ASP A 108 37.16 -23.03 26.80
CA ASP A 108 37.66 -23.40 28.14
C ASP A 108 38.85 -22.52 28.57
N ASP A 109 39.22 -21.51 27.77
CA ASP A 109 40.35 -20.64 28.04
C ASP A 109 40.03 -19.62 29.14
N SER A 110 41.04 -19.25 29.92
CA SER A 110 40.91 -18.18 30.91
C SER A 110 40.76 -16.83 30.21
N VAL A 111 39.68 -16.10 30.52
CA VAL A 111 39.37 -14.79 29.94
C VAL A 111 39.80 -13.67 30.89
N THR A 112 40.34 -12.59 30.34
CA THR A 112 40.70 -11.39 31.11
C THR A 112 39.51 -10.44 31.28
N GLU A 113 39.56 -9.58 32.30
CA GLU A 113 38.51 -8.58 32.54
C GLU A 113 38.40 -7.55 31.41
N GLU A 114 39.53 -7.22 30.76
CA GLU A 114 39.59 -6.31 29.61
C GLU A 114 38.87 -6.89 28.39
N GLU A 115 39.05 -8.18 28.11
CA GLU A 115 38.35 -8.89 27.03
C GLU A 115 36.84 -8.93 27.28
N ILE A 116 36.41 -9.22 28.51
CA ILE A 116 34.99 -9.21 28.89
C ILE A 116 34.40 -7.80 28.76
N THR A 117 35.16 -6.76 29.11
CA THR A 117 34.69 -5.37 29.02
C THR A 117 34.49 -4.95 27.57
N ARG A 118 35.47 -5.21 26.69
CA ARG A 118 35.34 -4.95 25.24
C ARG A 118 34.19 -5.72 24.62
N LEU A 119 34.01 -6.99 25.00
CA LEU A 119 32.91 -7.82 24.51
C LEU A 119 31.55 -7.24 24.93
N LYS A 120 31.41 -6.78 26.18
CA LYS A 120 30.19 -6.14 26.68
C LYS A 120 29.84 -4.87 25.91
N GLU A 121 30.83 -4.03 25.60
CA GLU A 121 30.63 -2.83 24.78
C GLU A 121 30.20 -3.20 23.36
N GLY A 122 30.84 -4.23 22.80
CA GLY A 122 30.53 -4.77 21.47
C GLY A 122 29.11 -5.32 21.34
N PHE A 123 28.50 -5.86 22.40
CA PHE A 123 27.13 -6.39 22.32
C PHE A 123 26.10 -5.36 21.86
N LYS A 124 26.32 -4.06 22.13
CA LYS A 124 25.43 -3.00 21.64
C LYS A 124 25.47 -2.91 20.11
N VAL A 125 26.66 -3.00 19.52
CA VAL A 125 26.86 -2.99 18.06
C VAL A 125 26.28 -4.26 17.46
N LEU A 126 26.58 -5.43 18.04
CA LEU A 126 26.06 -6.71 17.58
C LEU A 126 24.52 -6.75 17.59
N LYS A 127 23.89 -6.27 18.67
CA LYS A 127 22.43 -6.14 18.77
C LYS A 127 21.87 -5.22 17.69
N THR A 128 22.48 -4.05 17.49
CA THR A 128 22.02 -3.07 16.51
C THR A 128 22.11 -3.61 15.09
N PHE A 129 23.24 -4.24 14.74
CA PHE A 129 23.44 -4.92 13.46
C PHE A 129 22.43 -6.06 13.27
N ALA A 130 22.24 -6.93 14.27
CA ALA A 130 21.30 -8.05 14.17
C ALA A 130 19.87 -7.58 13.93
N GLN A 131 19.40 -6.56 14.65
CA GLN A 131 18.07 -5.97 14.46
C GLN A 131 17.93 -5.29 13.09
N ALA A 132 18.96 -4.58 12.63
CA ALA A 132 18.96 -3.97 11.30
C ALA A 132 18.96 -5.03 10.19
N ASN A 133 19.75 -6.09 10.35
CA ASN A 133 19.84 -7.18 9.39
C ASN A 133 18.52 -7.94 9.29
N LEU A 134 17.84 -8.21 10.42
CA LEU A 134 16.51 -8.83 10.41
C LEU A 134 15.50 -7.99 9.61
N ARG A 135 15.40 -6.68 9.92
CA ARG A 135 14.52 -5.76 9.20
C ARG A 135 14.86 -5.67 7.72
N TYR A 136 16.15 -5.71 7.38
CA TYR A 136 16.61 -5.73 5.99
C TYR A 136 16.16 -7.01 5.25
N GLN A 137 16.27 -8.19 5.88
CA GLN A 137 15.79 -9.44 5.26
C GLN A 137 14.27 -9.42 5.04
N GLU A 138 13.50 -8.96 6.02
CA GLU A 138 12.05 -8.79 5.89
C GLU A 138 11.68 -7.80 4.78
N ALA A 139 12.37 -6.64 4.73
CA ALA A 139 12.17 -5.65 3.69
C ALA A 139 12.56 -6.18 2.31
N LYS A 140 13.60 -7.01 2.21
CA LYS A 140 14.06 -7.61 0.95
C LYS A 140 12.98 -8.49 0.33
N ALA A 141 12.25 -9.27 1.14
CA ALA A 141 11.16 -10.10 0.64
C ALA A 141 10.02 -9.26 0.03
N LYS A 142 9.64 -8.15 0.68
CA LYS A 142 8.63 -7.20 0.17
C LYS A 142 9.13 -6.44 -1.06
N ALA A 143 10.40 -6.09 -1.08
CA ALA A 143 11.04 -5.38 -2.16
C ALA A 143 11.12 -6.20 -3.46
N GLU A 144 11.17 -7.54 -3.38
CA GLU A 144 11.13 -8.39 -4.58
C GLU A 144 9.78 -8.25 -5.31
N GLN A 145 8.67 -8.15 -4.57
CA GLN A 145 7.34 -7.90 -5.15
C GLN A 145 7.26 -6.48 -5.73
N ALA A 146 7.76 -5.48 -5.00
CA ALA A 146 7.84 -4.10 -5.49
C ALA A 146 8.67 -3.99 -6.79
N ARG A 147 9.78 -4.74 -6.88
CA ARG A 147 10.60 -4.81 -8.08
C ARG A 147 9.79 -5.34 -9.27
N GLN A 148 9.01 -6.41 -9.09
CA GLN A 148 8.18 -6.96 -10.18
C GLN A 148 7.12 -5.96 -10.69
N ILE A 149 6.53 -5.16 -9.79
CA ILE A 149 5.58 -4.09 -10.16
C ILE A 149 6.30 -3.04 -11.01
N LEU A 150 7.49 -2.63 -10.59
CA LEU A 150 8.30 -1.65 -11.32
C LEU A 150 8.75 -2.20 -12.68
N ASP A 151 9.23 -3.44 -12.73
CA ASP A 151 9.68 -4.12 -13.96
C ASP A 151 8.52 -4.22 -14.99
N ARG A 152 7.31 -4.54 -14.52
CA ARG A 152 6.10 -4.56 -15.35
C ARG A 152 5.75 -3.17 -15.88
N ALA A 153 5.79 -2.15 -15.02
CA ALA A 153 5.49 -0.76 -15.38
C ALA A 153 6.50 -0.21 -16.40
N LEU A 154 7.77 -0.54 -16.24
CA LEU A 154 8.85 -0.13 -17.13
C LEU A 154 8.87 -0.90 -18.47
N LYS A 155 8.02 -1.91 -18.64
CA LYS A 155 8.07 -2.88 -19.75
C LYS A 155 9.46 -3.51 -19.92
N SER A 156 10.25 -3.55 -18.85
CA SER A 156 11.55 -4.20 -18.81
C SER A 156 11.37 -5.70 -18.55
N ALA A 157 10.56 -6.35 -19.38
CA ALA A 157 10.93 -7.66 -19.86
C ALA A 157 11.89 -7.38 -21.02
N ASP A 158 13.16 -7.74 -20.83
CA ASP A 158 14.21 -7.62 -21.82
C ASP A 158 13.74 -7.95 -23.25
N LYS A 159 14.29 -7.18 -24.19
CA LYS A 159 14.88 -7.80 -25.36
C LYS A 159 16.30 -8.20 -24.99
#